data_AF-A0A963RD52-F1
#
_entry.id   AF-A0A963RD52-F1
#
_cell.length_a   1.000
_cell.length_b   1.000
_cell.length_c   1.000
_cell.angle_alpha   90.00
_cell.angle_beta   90.00
_cell.angle_gamma   90.00
#
_symmetry.space_group_name_H-M   'P 1'
#
loop_
_entity.id
_entity.type
_entity.pdbx_description
1 polymer ?
#
loop_
_entity_poly.entity_id
_entity_poly.type
_entity_poly.pdbx_seq_one_letter_code
_entity_poly.pdbx_strand_id
1 'polypeptide(L)'
;MSRLFVISNRVAVPKARGAEGAQGGLAGALLAALGGTGGVWFGWSGEECEDPSPNPQISTNDGVTIATIDLDPHDVEEYYNGYANSTLWPLF
;
A
#
# COMPACT_ATOMS: atom_id res chain seq x y z
N MET A 1 -20.77 -3.71 -14.64
CA MET A 1 -20.36 -2.92 -13.46
C MET A 1 -18.87 -2.65 -13.56
N SER A 2 -18.44 -1.43 -13.25
CA SER A 2 -17.02 -1.04 -13.19
C SER A 2 -16.39 -1.46 -11.87
N ARG A 3 -15.12 -1.88 -11.91
CA ARG A 3 -14.34 -2.27 -10.72
C ARG A 3 -13.47 -1.09 -10.29
N LEU A 4 -13.50 -0.74 -9.01
CA LEU A 4 -12.65 0.31 -8.44
C LEU A 4 -11.23 -0.23 -8.20
N PHE A 5 -10.23 0.50 -8.69
CA PHE A 5 -8.82 0.26 -8.41
C PHE A 5 -8.26 1.47 -7.66
N VAL A 6 -7.78 1.23 -6.45
CA VAL A 6 -7.10 2.21 -5.61
C VAL A 6 -5.61 1.91 -5.65
N ILE A 7 -4.80 2.92 -5.91
CA ILE A 7 -3.33 2.82 -5.94
C ILE A 7 -2.77 3.81 -4.93
N SER A 8 -1.95 3.35 -3.98
CA SER A 8 -1.32 4.21 -2.98
C SER A 8 0.10 3.75 -2.66
N ASN A 9 0.90 4.65 -2.07
CA ASN A 9 2.28 4.34 -1.69
C ASN A 9 2.37 3.10 -0.81
N ARG A 10 1.58 3.06 0.27
CA ARG A 10 1.60 1.99 1.25
C ARG A 10 0.24 1.33 1.30
N VAL A 11 0.22 0.01 1.34
CA VAL A 11 -0.95 -0.78 1.68
C VAL A 11 -0.79 -1.23 3.12
N ALA A 12 -1.51 -0.59 4.04
CA ALA A 12 -1.53 -1.04 5.42
C ALA A 12 -2.52 -2.21 5.53
N VAL A 13 -2.04 -3.43 5.30
CA VAL A 13 -2.80 -4.62 5.65
C VAL A 13 -2.82 -4.68 7.18
N PRO A 14 -3.99 -4.75 7.84
CA PRO A 14 -4.05 -4.91 9.29
C PRO A 14 -3.48 -6.29 9.68
N LYS A 15 -2.15 -6.42 9.78
CA LYS A 15 -1.55 -7.48 10.58
C LYS A 15 -1.97 -7.17 12.03
N ALA A 16 -2.57 -8.15 12.68
CA ALA A 16 -3.21 -8.11 14.00
C ALA A 16 -2.89 -6.87 14.86
N ARG A 17 -3.95 -6.17 15.29
CA ARG A 17 -4.00 -5.11 16.32
C ARG A 17 -2.64 -4.84 17.00
N GLY A 18 -1.86 -3.90 16.46
CA GLY A 18 -0.55 -3.52 17.02
C GLY A 18 0.61 -3.39 16.03
N ALA A 19 0.44 -3.72 14.74
CA ALA A 19 1.47 -3.47 13.74
C ALA A 19 1.63 -1.97 13.44
N GLU A 20 2.83 -1.44 13.62
CA GLU A 20 3.18 -0.01 13.47
C GLU A 20 2.91 0.57 12.07
N GLY A 21 2.70 -0.29 11.06
CA GLY A 21 2.47 0.13 9.67
C GLY A 21 1.09 0.71 9.35
N ALA A 22 0.14 0.73 10.30
CA ALA A 22 -1.26 1.15 10.06
C ALA A 22 -1.69 2.41 10.82
N GLN A 23 -0.76 3.24 11.31
CA GLN A 23 -1.10 4.53 11.92
C GLN A 23 -1.16 5.64 10.85
N GLY A 24 -2.17 5.61 9.98
CA GLY A 24 -2.38 6.66 8.98
C GLY A 24 -3.85 6.75 8.55
N GLY A 25 -4.41 7.97 8.53
CA GLY A 25 -5.82 8.20 8.20
C GLY A 25 -6.24 7.73 6.80
N LEU A 26 -5.29 7.65 5.86
CA LEU A 26 -5.52 7.18 4.49
C LEU A 26 -5.97 5.71 4.46
N ALA A 27 -5.29 4.82 5.19
CA ALA A 27 -5.58 3.40 5.15
C ALA A 27 -6.99 3.08 5.66
N GLY A 28 -7.39 3.69 6.77
CA GLY A 28 -8.74 3.54 7.30
C GLY A 28 -9.82 4.06 6.35
N ALA A 29 -9.59 5.21 5.71
CA ALA A 29 -10.52 5.79 4.75
C ALA A 29 -10.67 4.92 3.49
N LEU A 30 -9.57 4.39 2.96
CA LEU A 30 -9.58 3.54 1.76
C LEU A 30 -10.28 2.20 2.02
N LEU A 31 -10.04 1.57 3.18
CA LEU A 31 -10.77 0.36 3.58
C LEU A 31 -12.27 0.61 3.71
N ALA A 32 -12.67 1.74 4.30
CA ALA A 32 -14.08 2.11 4.40
C ALA A 32 -14.74 2.32 3.02
N ALA A 33 -14.04 2.95 2.07
CA ALA A 33 -14.54 3.17 0.72
C ALA A 33 -14.67 1.85 -0.08
N LEU A 34 -13.69 0.95 0.06
CA LEU A 34 -13.67 -0.33 -0.65
C LEU A 34 -14.61 -1.36 -0.03
N GLY A 35 -14.86 -1.34 1.28
CA GLY A 35 -15.72 -2.32 1.95
C GLY A 35 -17.18 -2.32 1.47
N GLY A 36 -17.69 -1.19 0.99
CA GLY A 36 -19.06 -1.09 0.45
C GLY A 36 -19.19 -1.40 -1.04
N THR A 37 -18.10 -1.33 -1.81
CA THR A 37 -18.10 -1.42 -3.28
C THR A 37 -17.34 -2.63 -3.82
N GLY A 38 -16.53 -3.28 -2.98
CA GLY A 38 -15.48 -4.20 -3.41
C GLY A 38 -14.42 -3.46 -4.24
N GLY A 39 -13.43 -4.20 -4.76
CA GLY A 39 -12.44 -3.62 -5.66
C GLY A 39 -11.03 -4.13 -5.42
N VAL A 40 -10.05 -3.36 -5.88
CA VAL A 40 -8.62 -3.65 -5.73
C VAL A 40 -7.95 -2.51 -5.00
N TRP A 41 -7.12 -2.84 -4.02
CA TRP A 41 -6.15 -1.93 -3.45
C TRP A 41 -4.74 -2.42 -3.77
N PHE A 42 -4.01 -1.61 -4.54
CA PHE A 42 -2.65 -1.88 -4.96
C PHE A 42 -1.64 -0.91 -4.34
N GLY A 43 -0.45 -1.39 -3.98
CA GLY A 43 0.66 -0.56 -3.52
C GLY A 43 1.80 -1.35 -2.86
N TRP A 44 2.71 -0.65 -2.19
CA TRP A 44 3.82 -1.29 -1.49
C TRP A 44 3.34 -2.04 -0.25
N SER A 45 3.76 -3.30 -0.09
CA SER A 45 3.55 -4.12 1.10
C SER A 45 4.16 -3.47 2.34
N GLY A 46 5.30 -2.83 2.10
CA GLY A 46 6.12 -2.26 3.10
C GLY A 46 7.41 -2.95 3.48
N GLU A 47 7.66 -4.08 2.86
CA GLU A 47 8.89 -4.86 3.01
C GLU A 47 9.85 -4.51 1.87
N GLU A 48 11.14 -4.70 2.14
CA GLU A 48 12.21 -4.56 1.14
C GLU A 48 12.66 -5.92 0.62
N CYS A 49 12.98 -6.02 -0.66
CA CYS A 49 13.47 -7.26 -1.28
C CYS A 49 14.53 -6.93 -2.35
N GLU A 50 15.70 -7.59 -2.31
CA GLU A 50 16.77 -7.33 -3.30
C GLU A 50 16.38 -7.68 -4.75
N ASP A 51 15.51 -8.68 -4.94
CA ASP A 51 15.00 -9.11 -6.25
C ASP A 51 13.47 -9.24 -6.17
N PRO A 52 12.74 -8.10 -6.23
CA PRO A 52 11.29 -8.11 -6.07
C PRO A 52 10.62 -8.83 -7.24
N SER A 53 9.65 -9.68 -6.91
CA SER A 53 8.87 -10.40 -7.92
C SER A 53 8.17 -9.42 -8.89
N PRO A 54 8.17 -9.69 -10.21
CA PRO A 54 7.43 -8.87 -11.18
C PRO A 54 5.91 -8.99 -11.01
N ASN A 55 5.45 -10.03 -10.31
CA ASN A 55 4.04 -10.24 -10.02
C ASN A 55 3.72 -9.81 -8.57
N PRO A 56 2.61 -9.08 -8.34
CA PRO A 56 2.20 -8.72 -7.00
C PRO A 56 1.72 -9.94 -6.20
N GLN A 57 1.92 -9.89 -4.89
CA GLN A 57 1.27 -10.77 -3.93
C GLN A 57 -0.21 -10.38 -3.83
N ILE A 58 -1.11 -11.33 -4.10
CA ILE A 58 -2.55 -11.07 -4.13
C ILE A 58 -3.24 -11.81 -3.00
N SER A 59 -4.05 -11.10 -2.22
CA SER A 59 -4.95 -11.66 -1.22
C SER A 59 -6.33 -11.04 -1.35
N THR A 60 -7.36 -11.65 -0.76
CA THR A 60 -8.70 -11.07 -0.69
C THR A 60 -9.16 -11.07 0.75
N ASN A 61 -9.62 -9.92 1.22
CA ASN A 61 -10.16 -9.75 2.56
C ASN A 61 -11.46 -8.95 2.49
N ASP A 62 -12.53 -9.46 3.10
CA ASP A 62 -13.85 -8.82 3.17
C ASP A 62 -14.35 -8.25 1.81
N GLY A 63 -14.15 -8.99 0.72
CA GLY A 63 -14.58 -8.60 -0.62
C GLY A 63 -13.67 -7.60 -1.35
N VAL A 64 -12.55 -7.21 -0.73
CA VAL A 64 -11.52 -6.35 -1.32
C VAL A 64 -10.31 -7.20 -1.72
N THR A 65 -9.89 -7.10 -2.98
CA THR A 65 -8.62 -7.68 -3.43
C THR A 65 -7.48 -6.75 -3.04
N ILE A 66 -6.52 -7.26 -2.28
CA ILE A 66 -5.30 -6.54 -1.93
C ILE A 66 -4.17 -7.10 -2.79
N ALA A 67 -3.47 -6.24 -3.51
CA ALA A 67 -2.35 -6.59 -4.36
C ALA A 67 -1.12 -5.77 -3.96
N THR A 68 -0.09 -6.42 -3.42
CA THR A 68 1.11 -5.72 -2.94
C THR A 68 2.37 -6.14 -3.65
N ILE A 69 3.27 -5.20 -3.85
CA ILE A 69 4.66 -5.46 -4.26
C ILE A 69 5.61 -5.12 -3.12
N ASP A 70 6.78 -5.73 -3.12
CA ASP A 70 7.91 -5.30 -2.31
C ASP A 70 8.76 -4.37 -3.17
N LEU A 71 9.53 -3.47 -2.55
CA LEU A 71 10.45 -2.58 -3.25
C LEU A 71 11.87 -3.02 -2.97
N ASP A 72 12.78 -2.82 -3.91
CA ASP A 72 14.19 -3.01 -3.62
C ASP A 72 14.74 -1.84 -2.78
N PRO A 73 15.91 -2.02 -2.13
CA PRO A 73 16.46 -1.00 -1.24
C PRO A 73 16.76 0.34 -1.94
N HIS A 74 17.09 0.31 -3.23
CA HIS A 74 17.36 1.53 -4.00
C HIS A 74 16.07 2.31 -4.22
N ASP A 75 14.99 1.61 -4.62
CA ASP A 75 13.67 2.22 -4.75
C ASP A 75 13.16 2.77 -3.41
N VAL A 76 13.34 2.04 -2.29
CA VAL A 76 12.94 2.56 -0.98
C VAL A 76 13.66 3.87 -0.66
N GLU A 77 14.96 3.95 -0.93
CA GLU A 77 15.76 5.12 -0.61
C GLU A 77 15.46 6.31 -1.55
N GLU A 78 15.44 6.10 -2.86
CA GLU A 78 15.28 7.21 -3.81
C GLU A 78 13.82 7.68 -3.91
N TYR A 79 12.88 6.73 -3.92
CA TYR A 79 11.46 7.05 -4.08
C TYR A 79 10.79 7.38 -2.75
N TYR A 80 10.78 6.44 -1.80
CA TYR A 80 9.98 6.58 -0.59
C TYR A 80 10.63 7.53 0.41
N ASN A 81 11.89 7.27 0.80
CA ASN A 81 12.60 8.12 1.75
C ASN A 81 13.05 9.44 1.12
N GLY A 82 13.55 9.39 -0.11
CA GLY A 82 14.06 10.53 -0.85
C GLY A 82 12.96 11.45 -1.31
N TYR A 83 12.43 11.23 -2.52
CA TYR A 83 11.56 12.22 -3.14
C TYR A 83 10.23 12.38 -2.37
N ALA A 84 9.55 11.29 -2.02
CA ALA A 84 8.25 11.37 -1.36
C ALA A 84 8.35 12.00 0.05
N ASN A 85 9.21 11.48 0.92
CA ASN A 85 9.24 11.91 2.32
C ASN A 85 10.25 13.01 2.65
N SER A 86 11.34 13.17 1.89
CA SER A 86 12.32 14.23 2.14
C SER A 86 12.13 15.46 1.26
N THR A 87 11.34 15.37 0.18
CA THR A 87 11.05 16.52 -0.70
C THR A 87 9.59 16.92 -0.71
N LEU A 88 8.67 16.02 -1.12
CA LEU A 88 7.26 16.36 -1.26
C LEU A 88 6.58 16.57 0.09
N TRP A 89 6.79 15.67 1.06
CA TRP A 89 6.18 15.76 2.37
C TRP A 89 6.46 17.09 3.11
N PRO A 90 7.70 17.58 3.25
CA PRO A 90 7.93 18.88 3.91
C PRO A 90 7.48 20.09 3.09
N LEU A 91 7.20 19.92 1.79
CA LEU A 91 6.72 20.99 0.92
C LEU A 91 5.21 21.25 1.09
N PHE A 92 4.43 20.25 1.55
CA PHE A 92 2.97 20.30 1.68
C PHE A 92 2.51 20.10 3.12
#